data_AF-A0AB33XW83-F1
#
_entry.id   AF-A0AB33XW83-F1
#
_cell.length_a   1.000
_cell.length_b   1.000
_cell.length_c   1.000
_cell.angle_alpha   90.00
_cell.angle_beta   90.00
_cell.angle_gamma   90.00
#
_symmetry.space_group_name_H-M   'P 1'
#
loop_
_entity.id
_entity.type
_entity.pdbx_description
1 polymer ?
#
loop_
_entity_poly.entity_id
_entity_poly.type
_entity_poly.pdbx_seq_one_letter_code
_entity_poly.pdbx_strand_id
1 'polypeptide(L)'
;MADKETDMVTRIQKQEGADAIMDKGFVTERDIPEMMDKTWSEKLLDAINDELRLRTVINRAVMQQFHYYMGDGTIIYDPGQLNSEGAKIALQHALGFRK
;
A
#
# COMPACT_ATOMS: atom_id res chain seq x y z
N MET A 1 24.52 1.09 20.45
CA MET A 1 23.34 0.25 20.15
C MET A 1 22.26 1.21 19.69
N ALA A 2 22.21 1.55 18.41
CA ALA A 2 21.29 2.55 17.88
C ALA A 2 20.88 2.13 16.46
N ASP A 3 20.26 0.96 16.38
CA ASP A 3 19.84 0.36 15.12
C ASP A 3 18.46 -0.27 15.37
N LYS A 4 17.51 0.03 14.48
CA LYS A 4 16.20 -0.64 14.28
C LYS A 4 14.94 -0.04 14.93
N GLU A 5 14.74 1.27 14.87
CA GLU A 5 13.36 1.81 15.01
C GLU A 5 12.79 2.38 13.70
N THR A 6 13.63 2.75 12.73
CA THR A 6 13.18 3.31 11.44
C THR A 6 12.75 2.25 10.41
N ASP A 7 12.77 0.97 10.78
CA ASP A 7 12.60 -0.16 9.86
C ASP A 7 11.33 -0.99 10.14
N MET A 8 10.58 -0.64 11.19
CA MET A 8 9.40 -1.39 11.62
C MET A 8 8.12 -0.65 11.27
N VAL A 9 7.26 -1.30 10.49
CA VAL A 9 5.88 -0.87 10.28
C VAL A 9 5.17 -0.83 11.62
N THR A 10 4.69 0.34 12.00
CA THR A 10 3.98 0.52 13.27
C THR A 10 2.62 -0.17 13.23
N ARG A 11 2.09 -0.48 14.42
CA ARG A 11 0.74 -1.06 14.56
C ARG A 11 -0.33 -0.17 13.94
N ILE A 12 -0.16 1.15 14.00
CA ILE A 12 -1.11 2.12 13.44
C ILE A 12 -1.09 2.02 11.90
N GLN A 13 0.09 2.09 11.29
CA GLN A 13 0.23 2.04 9.82
C GLN A 13 -0.33 0.76 9.19
N LYS A 14 -0.12 -0.41 9.82
CA LYS A 14 -0.71 -1.65 9.30
C LYS A 14 -2.24 -1.68 9.45
N GLN A 15 -2.78 -1.09 10.51
CA GLN A 15 -4.23 -0.98 10.70
C GLN A 15 -4.84 -0.01 9.70
N GLU A 16 -4.22 1.16 9.49
CA GLU A 16 -4.64 2.13 8.47
C GLU A 16 -4.55 1.54 7.06
N GLY A 17 -3.48 0.82 6.75
CA GLY A 17 -3.33 0.10 5.48
C GLY A 17 -4.45 -0.92 5.28
N ALA A 18 -4.70 -1.78 6.28
CA ALA A 18 -5.78 -2.77 6.20
C ALA A 18 -7.17 -2.13 6.11
N ASP A 19 -7.40 -1.02 6.83
CA ASP A 19 -8.66 -0.28 6.77
C ASP A 19 -8.88 0.35 5.39
N ALA A 20 -7.84 0.98 4.84
CA ALA A 20 -7.87 1.52 3.48
C ALA A 20 -8.11 0.43 2.42
N ILE A 21 -7.51 -0.75 2.57
CA ILE A 21 -7.83 -1.90 1.70
C ILE A 21 -9.30 -2.31 1.83
N MET A 22 -9.86 -2.33 3.04
CA MET A 22 -11.26 -2.73 3.24
C MET A 22 -12.26 -1.67 2.78
N ASP A 23 -11.95 -0.38 2.94
CA ASP A 23 -12.84 0.75 2.63
C ASP A 23 -12.82 1.11 1.14
N LYS A 24 -11.63 1.35 0.58
CA LYS A 24 -11.46 1.82 -0.80
C LYS A 24 -10.81 0.80 -1.74
N GLY A 25 -10.32 -0.33 -1.21
CA GLY A 25 -9.68 -1.39 -2.00
C GLY A 25 -8.18 -1.19 -2.25
N PHE A 26 -7.57 -0.09 -1.80
CA PHE A 26 -6.16 0.22 -2.04
C PHE A 26 -5.56 1.18 -1.01
N VAL A 27 -4.23 1.27 -0.94
CA VAL A 27 -3.47 2.26 -0.16
C VAL A 27 -2.23 2.70 -0.96
N THR A 28 -1.89 3.98 -0.90
CA THR A 28 -0.81 4.59 -1.69
C THR A 28 0.16 5.36 -0.82
N GLU A 29 1.30 5.75 -1.39
CA GLU A 29 2.26 6.64 -0.73
C GLU A 29 1.68 8.00 -0.31
N ARG A 30 0.56 8.43 -0.89
CA ARG A 30 -0.12 9.64 -0.47
C ARG A 30 -0.81 9.48 0.89
N ASP A 31 -1.25 8.27 1.18
CA ASP A 31 -1.82 7.90 2.47
C ASP A 31 -0.70 7.61 3.48
N ILE A 32 0.32 6.87 3.05
CA ILE A 32 1.46 6.47 3.89
C ILE A 32 2.77 6.85 3.16
N PRO A 33 3.39 8.00 3.47
CA PRO A 33 4.56 8.50 2.73
C PRO A 33 5.77 7.55 2.76
N GLU A 34 5.88 6.70 3.77
CA GLU A 34 6.92 5.68 3.86
C GLU A 34 6.82 4.59 2.77
N MET A 35 5.69 4.48 2.06
CA MET A 35 5.56 3.59 0.90
C MET A 35 6.38 4.04 -0.33
N MET A 36 7.01 5.22 -0.28
CA MET A 36 8.01 5.61 -1.28
C MET A 36 9.23 4.67 -1.27
N ASP A 37 9.56 4.09 -0.10
CA ASP A 37 10.61 3.06 -0.02
C ASP A 37 10.03 1.69 -0.35
N LYS A 38 10.64 1.02 -1.34
CA LYS A 38 10.19 -0.30 -1.79
C LYS A 38 10.33 -1.35 -0.70
N THR A 39 11.46 -1.36 0.00
CA THR A 39 11.76 -2.35 1.05
C THR A 39 10.78 -2.21 2.21
N TRP A 40 10.44 -0.97 2.55
CA TRP A 40 9.45 -0.67 3.57
C TRP A 40 8.03 -1.05 3.13
N SER A 41 7.67 -0.78 1.87
CA SER A 41 6.38 -1.17 1.30
C SER A 41 6.15 -2.68 1.31
N GLU A 42 7.20 -3.47 1.07
CA GLU A 42 7.13 -4.93 1.16
C GLU A 42 6.82 -5.40 2.59
N LYS A 43 7.37 -4.73 3.62
CA LYS A 43 7.05 -5.02 5.03
C LYS A 43 5.63 -4.60 5.37
N LEU A 44 5.19 -3.46 4.85
CA LEU A 44 3.82 -2.99 5.06
C LEU A 44 2.83 -3.98 4.42
N LEU A 45 3.11 -4.47 3.22
CA LEU A 45 2.28 -5.47 2.54
C LEU A 45 2.10 -6.74 3.39
N ASP A 46 3.19 -7.26 3.97
CA ASP A 46 3.13 -8.44 4.83
C ASP A 46 2.30 -8.16 6.08
N ALA A 47 2.52 -7.01 6.73
CA ALA A 47 1.79 -6.59 7.92
C ALA A 47 0.28 -6.35 7.66
N ILE A 48 -0.07 -5.77 6.51
CA ILE A 48 -1.46 -5.59 6.08
C ILE A 48 -2.11 -6.94 5.84
N ASN A 49 -1.43 -7.85 5.13
CA ASN A 49 -1.98 -9.19 4.86
C ASN A 49 -2.20 -10.01 6.13
N ASP A 50 -1.32 -9.90 7.13
CA ASP A 50 -1.53 -10.51 8.44
C ASP A 50 -2.78 -9.94 9.13
N GLU A 51 -2.94 -8.62 9.13
CA GLU A 51 -4.11 -7.93 9.72
C GLU A 51 -5.42 -8.27 8.97
N LEU A 52 -5.40 -8.30 7.63
CA LEU A 52 -6.54 -8.71 6.80
C LEU A 52 -6.95 -10.15 7.09
N ARG A 53 -5.97 -11.05 7.29
CA ARG A 53 -6.23 -12.45 7.66
C ARG A 53 -6.88 -12.56 9.04
N LEU A 54 -6.45 -11.76 10.01
CA LEU A 54 -7.09 -11.67 11.34
C LEU A 54 -8.55 -11.18 11.22
N ARG A 55 -8.84 -10.34 10.24
CA ARG A 55 -10.20 -9.85 9.92
C ARG A 55 -11.00 -10.80 9.02
N THR A 56 -10.51 -12.02 8.77
CA THR A 56 -11.15 -13.04 7.91
C THR A 56 -11.32 -12.60 6.45
N VAL A 57 -10.54 -11.63 5.99
CA VAL A 57 -10.49 -11.26 4.58
C VAL A 57 -9.68 -12.32 3.83
N ILE A 58 -10.30 -12.96 2.84
CA ILE A 58 -9.72 -14.11 2.12
C ILE A 58 -8.70 -13.64 1.08
N ASN A 59 -8.94 -12.46 0.49
CA ASN A 59 -8.09 -11.92 -0.54
C ASN A 59 -6.82 -11.32 0.06
N ARG A 60 -5.70 -11.63 -0.57
CA ARG A 60 -4.41 -11.04 -0.21
C ARG A 60 -4.22 -9.76 -1.00
N ALA A 61 -3.91 -8.69 -0.30
CA ALA A 61 -3.46 -7.47 -0.94
C ALA A 61 -2.15 -7.76 -1.70
N VAL A 62 -1.97 -7.07 -2.82
CA VAL A 62 -0.79 -7.16 -3.68
C VAL A 62 -0.16 -5.77 -3.81
N MET A 63 1.17 -5.72 -3.78
CA MET A 63 1.92 -4.49 -4.06
C MET A 63 2.27 -4.42 -5.53
N GLN A 64 2.07 -3.25 -6.13
CA GLN A 64 2.50 -2.98 -7.49
C GLN A 64 3.14 -1.59 -7.57
N GLN A 65 4.29 -1.53 -8.23
CA GLN A 65 4.99 -0.29 -8.50
C GLN A 65 4.71 0.13 -9.94
N PHE A 66 4.44 1.41 -10.12
CA PHE A 66 4.22 2.03 -11.42
C PHE A 66 5.26 3.11 -11.66
N HIS A 67 5.93 3.03 -12.81
CA HIS A 67 6.91 4.03 -13.23
C HIS A 67 6.20 5.14 -14.01
N TYR A 68 6.24 6.38 -13.51
CA TYR A 68 5.72 7.56 -14.18
C TYR A 68 6.85 8.49 -14.62
N TYR A 69 6.55 9.37 -15.57
CA TYR A 69 7.53 10.37 -16.04
C TYR A 69 8.03 11.30 -14.93
N MET A 70 7.21 11.57 -13.90
CA MET A 70 7.53 12.46 -12.79
C MET A 70 8.12 11.73 -11.57
N GLY A 71 8.21 10.40 -11.59
CA GLY A 71 8.67 9.59 -10.47
C GLY A 71 8.05 8.19 -10.44
N ASP A 72 8.53 7.36 -9.53
CA ASP A 72 7.94 6.05 -9.25
C ASP A 72 6.81 6.20 -8.25
N GLY A 73 5.74 5.44 -8.41
CA GLY A 73 4.65 5.38 -7.44
C GLY A 73 4.33 3.96 -7.00
N THR A 74 4.09 3.78 -5.71
CA THR A 74 3.76 2.47 -5.13
C THR A 74 2.31 2.43 -4.65
N ILE A 75 1.60 1.35 -5.00
CA ILE A 75 0.24 1.08 -4.53
C ILE A 75 0.15 -0.36 -4.02
N ILE A 76 -0.53 -0.53 -2.90
CA ILE A 76 -0.97 -1.83 -2.40
C ILE A 76 -2.48 -1.90 -2.58
N TYR A 77 -3.00 -2.94 -3.21
CA TYR A 77 -4.44 -3.05 -3.50
C TYR A 77 -4.96 -4.48 -3.33
N ASP A 78 -6.26 -4.61 -3.08
CA ASP A 78 -6.94 -5.89 -3.07
C ASP A 78 -7.29 -6.33 -4.50
N PRO A 79 -6.73 -7.43 -5.03
CA PRO A 79 -7.01 -7.88 -6.40
C PRO A 79 -8.44 -8.38 -6.60
N GLY A 80 -9.20 -8.65 -5.52
CA GLY A 80 -10.61 -9.00 -5.61
C GLY A 80 -11.54 -7.80 -5.70
N GLN A 81 -11.08 -6.60 -5.31
CA GLN A 81 -11.82 -5.34 -5.46
C GLN A 81 -11.32 -4.49 -6.64
N LEU A 82 -10.00 -4.48 -6.87
CA LEU A 82 -9.35 -3.62 -7.84
C LEU A 82 -8.41 -4.44 -8.73
N ASN A 83 -8.50 -4.28 -10.05
CA ASN A 83 -7.51 -4.88 -10.95
C ASN A 83 -6.30 -3.95 -11.14
N SER A 84 -5.24 -4.45 -11.78
CA SER A 84 -3.99 -3.68 -11.97
C SER A 84 -4.18 -2.37 -12.76
N GLU A 85 -5.11 -2.32 -13.72
CA GLU A 85 -5.43 -1.07 -14.43
C GLU A 85 -6.14 -0.05 -13.53
N GLY A 86 -7.10 -0.51 -12.73
CA GLY A 86 -7.78 0.30 -11.72
C GLY A 86 -6.79 0.82 -10.67
N ALA A 87 -5.85 0.00 -10.23
CA ALA A 87 -4.77 0.39 -9.32
C ALA A 87 -3.90 1.49 -9.91
N LYS A 88 -3.54 1.39 -11.19
CA LYS A 88 -2.79 2.44 -11.89
C LYS A 88 -3.57 3.75 -11.93
N ILE A 89 -4.85 3.71 -12.30
CA ILE A 89 -5.70 4.91 -12.39
C ILE A 89 -5.88 5.54 -10.99
N ALA A 90 -6.13 4.71 -9.97
CA ALA A 90 -6.25 5.14 -8.58
C ALA A 90 -4.97 5.81 -8.08
N LEU A 91 -3.81 5.23 -8.37
CA LEU A 91 -2.51 5.80 -8.03
C LEU A 91 -2.25 7.12 -8.77
N GLN A 92 -2.53 7.20 -10.07
CA GLN A 92 -2.43 8.45 -10.83
C GLN A 92 -3.31 9.56 -10.25
N HIS A 93 -4.55 9.21 -9.89
CA HIS A 93 -5.48 10.16 -9.29
C HIS A 93 -5.04 10.58 -7.88
N ALA A 94 -4.49 9.64 -7.09
CA ALA A 94 -3.93 9.94 -5.77
C ALA A 94 -2.76 10.91 -5.90
N LEU A 95 -1.77 10.59 -6.73
CA LEU A 95 -0.56 11.39 -6.93
C LEU A 95 -0.79 12.71 -7.67
N GLY A 96 -2.02 12.95 -8.15
CA GLY A 96 -2.35 14.19 -8.87
C GLY A 96 -1.71 14.26 -10.26
N PHE A 97 -1.26 13.14 -10.81
CA PHE A 97 -0.83 13.02 -12.20
C PHE A 97 -2.05 13.07 -13.12
N ARG A 98 -2.73 14.22 -13.16
CA ARG A 98 -3.70 14.52 -14.20
C ARG A 98 -2.93 14.91 -15.46
N LYS A 99 -3.17 14.14 -16.53
CA LYS A 99 -2.79 14.53 -17.88
C LYS A 99 -3.73 15.62 -18.39
#